data_AF-A0A538F522-F1
#
_entry.id   AF-A0A538F522-F1
#
_cell.length_a   1.000
_cell.length_b   1.000
_cell.length_c   1.000
_cell.angle_alpha   90.00
_cell.angle_beta   90.00
_cell.angle_gamma   90.00
#
_symmetry.space_group_name_H-M   'P 1'
#
loop_
_entity.id
_entity.type
_entity.pdbx_description
1 polymer ?
#
loop_
_entity_poly.entity_id
_entity_poly.type
_entity_poly.pdbx_seq_one_letter_code
_entity_poly.pdbx_strand_id
1 'polypeptide(L)'
;RMNIGQILETHLGWAAAHGVFAENGEAANGDPSPIATPVFDGASEADVDEALIAWTKQNPDSPITFVVDQKRPVGRRCSGKVRLFDGRTGEAFEQKVTVGFMYILKLLHLVDDKIHARSTGPYSLVTQQPLGGKAQFGGQRFGEMEVWALEAYGAAYTLQEMLTIKSDDTVGRVKAYEAIVKGENIAEPSIPESFKVLLKEMQSLALDVNVLSDEGEKVEVREEDDELLRAAEELGIDLSPGSLRAAARQPTAEEAEEGQERVDETGQEVKLPADEALGDLADVEVAPEEEAKEEAEAQAGPLADELADVEAEE
;
A
#
# COMPACT_ATOMS: atom_id res chain seq x y z
N ARG A 1 -21.35 5.19 -0.28
CA ARG A 1 -20.70 6.51 -0.10
C ARG A 1 -21.65 7.57 -0.64
N MET A 2 -21.68 8.78 -0.07
CA MET A 2 -22.59 9.85 -0.50
C MET A 2 -21.93 10.74 -1.56
N ASN A 3 -21.60 10.16 -2.73
CA ASN A 3 -20.85 10.82 -3.81
C ASN A 3 -21.64 10.79 -5.14
N ILE A 4 -22.86 11.34 -5.12
CA ILE A 4 -23.79 11.39 -6.26
C ILE A 4 -23.22 12.19 -7.44
N GLY A 5 -22.31 13.13 -7.19
CA GLY A 5 -21.62 13.92 -8.21
C GLY A 5 -20.97 13.06 -9.30
N GLN A 6 -20.50 11.85 -8.99
CA GLN A 6 -19.94 10.92 -9.98
C GLN A 6 -20.99 10.48 -11.02
N ILE A 7 -22.24 10.29 -10.59
CA ILE A 7 -23.35 9.91 -11.48
C ILE A 7 -23.75 11.11 -12.34
N LEU A 8 -23.81 12.31 -11.74
CA LEU A 8 -24.11 13.55 -12.47
C LEU A 8 -23.03 13.86 -13.52
N GLU A 9 -21.75 13.69 -13.15
CA GLU A 9 -20.61 13.80 -14.08
C GLU A 9 -20.74 12.80 -15.23
N THR A 10 -21.11 11.55 -14.94
CA THR A 10 -21.30 10.52 -15.97
C THR A 10 -22.39 10.93 -16.99
N HIS A 11 -23.52 11.45 -16.51
CA HIS A 11 -24.62 11.90 -17.35
C HIS A 11 -24.27 13.14 -18.17
N LEU A 12 -23.64 14.11 -17.54
CA LEU A 12 -23.26 15.36 -18.18
C LEU A 12 -22.10 15.14 -19.16
N GLY A 13 -21.15 14.27 -18.82
CA GLY A 13 -20.06 13.81 -19.68
C GLY A 13 -20.56 13.09 -20.93
N TRP A 14 -21.68 12.36 -20.85
CA TRP A 14 -22.35 11.82 -22.04
C TRP A 14 -22.84 12.93 -22.97
N ALA A 15 -23.57 13.91 -22.45
CA ALA A 15 -24.06 15.04 -23.25
C ALA A 15 -22.90 15.87 -23.84
N ALA A 16 -21.84 16.09 -23.07
CA ALA A 16 -20.64 16.80 -23.49
C ALA A 16 -19.87 16.06 -24.61
N ALA A 17 -19.68 14.75 -24.47
CA ALA A 17 -18.99 13.94 -25.48
C ALA A 17 -19.73 13.91 -26.83
N HIS A 18 -21.05 14.08 -26.82
CA HIS A 18 -21.88 14.11 -28.02
C HIS A 18 -22.20 15.51 -28.53
N GLY A 19 -21.53 16.56 -28.03
CA GLY A 19 -21.59 17.90 -28.62
C GLY A 19 -22.89 18.66 -28.39
N VAL A 20 -23.69 18.29 -27.36
CA VAL A 20 -24.98 18.94 -27.06
C VAL A 20 -24.83 20.43 -26.73
N PHE A 21 -23.66 20.82 -26.21
CA PHE A 21 -23.36 22.17 -25.71
C PHE A 21 -22.59 23.05 -26.71
N ALA A 22 -22.47 22.67 -27.98
CA ALA A 22 -21.74 23.47 -28.97
C ALA A 22 -22.41 24.85 -29.20
N GLU A 23 -21.63 25.93 -29.08
CA GLU A 23 -22.13 27.33 -29.06
C GLU A 23 -22.73 27.83 -30.40
N ASN A 24 -22.52 27.14 -31.51
CA ASN A 24 -22.87 27.65 -32.84
C ASN A 24 -24.25 27.23 -33.37
N GLY A 25 -25.07 26.50 -32.59
CA GLY A 25 -26.40 26.08 -33.02
C GLY A 25 -26.44 25.08 -34.20
N GLU A 26 -25.30 24.85 -34.85
CA GLU A 26 -25.04 23.65 -35.62
C GLU A 26 -24.74 22.56 -34.59
N ALA A 27 -25.63 21.57 -34.48
CA ALA A 27 -25.37 20.36 -33.71
C ALA A 27 -24.04 19.80 -34.20
N ALA A 28 -22.96 20.11 -33.47
CA ALA A 28 -21.62 19.70 -33.85
C ALA A 28 -21.68 18.19 -34.03
N ASN A 29 -21.28 17.74 -35.21
CA ASN A 29 -21.42 16.37 -35.73
C ASN A 29 -20.70 15.34 -34.84
N GLY A 30 -21.18 15.11 -33.62
CA GLY A 30 -20.57 14.21 -32.65
C GLY A 30 -19.22 14.66 -32.07
N ASP A 31 -18.81 15.92 -32.24
CA ASP A 31 -17.55 16.40 -31.67
C ASP A 31 -17.69 16.72 -30.17
N PRO A 32 -16.76 16.27 -29.31
CA PRO A 32 -16.84 16.49 -27.87
C PRO A 32 -16.67 17.97 -27.52
N SER A 33 -17.62 18.50 -26.74
CA SER A 33 -17.60 19.88 -26.25
C SER A 33 -17.19 19.91 -24.78
N PRO A 34 -16.06 20.55 -24.41
CA PRO A 34 -15.68 20.69 -23.01
C PRO A 34 -16.68 21.58 -22.28
N ILE A 35 -16.97 21.22 -21.05
CA ILE A 35 -17.93 21.93 -20.18
C ILE A 35 -17.23 22.33 -18.89
N ALA A 36 -17.65 23.46 -18.32
CA ALA A 36 -17.18 23.92 -17.03
C ALA A 36 -18.35 24.01 -16.07
N THR A 37 -18.29 23.24 -14.98
CA THR A 37 -19.24 23.33 -13.87
C THR A 37 -18.50 23.83 -12.63
N PRO A 38 -18.67 25.11 -12.23
CA PRO A 38 -18.15 25.63 -10.97
C PRO A 38 -18.64 24.81 -9.76
N VAL A 39 -17.87 24.79 -8.67
CA VAL A 39 -18.11 23.90 -7.52
C VAL A 39 -19.48 24.11 -6.85
N PHE A 40 -19.97 25.36 -6.79
CA PHE A 40 -21.21 25.71 -6.08
C PHE A 40 -22.28 26.40 -6.93
N ASP A 41 -21.94 26.79 -8.16
CA ASP A 41 -22.84 27.47 -9.12
C ASP A 41 -22.90 26.70 -10.46
N GLY A 42 -22.54 25.41 -10.41
CA GLY A 42 -22.49 24.54 -11.58
C GLY A 42 -23.86 24.06 -12.04
N ALA A 43 -23.83 23.11 -12.99
CA ALA A 43 -25.03 22.53 -13.56
C ALA A 43 -25.97 21.96 -12.49
N SER A 44 -27.24 22.34 -12.55
CA SER A 44 -28.29 21.79 -11.69
C SER A 44 -28.79 20.44 -12.22
N GLU A 45 -29.52 19.68 -11.39
CA GLU A 45 -30.15 18.42 -11.81
C GLU A 45 -31.08 18.63 -13.02
N ALA A 46 -31.73 19.80 -13.09
CA ALA A 46 -32.61 20.18 -14.19
C ALA A 46 -31.82 20.35 -15.50
N ASP A 47 -30.66 21.02 -15.46
CA ASP A 47 -29.82 21.24 -16.63
C ASP A 47 -29.27 19.92 -17.18
N VAL A 48 -28.87 19.00 -16.30
CA VAL A 48 -28.41 17.65 -16.69
C VAL A 48 -29.52 16.86 -17.38
N ASP A 49 -30.73 16.91 -16.83
CA ASP A 49 -31.91 16.25 -17.42
C ASP A 49 -32.28 16.83 -18.79
N GLU A 50 -32.24 18.15 -18.92
CA GLU A 50 -32.49 18.85 -20.18
C GLU A 50 -31.44 18.53 -21.24
N ALA A 51 -30.16 18.45 -20.86
CA ALA A 51 -29.07 18.06 -21.76
C ALA A 51 -29.25 16.64 -22.31
N LEU A 52 -29.65 15.67 -21.48
CA LEU A 52 -29.93 14.30 -21.92
C LEU A 52 -31.15 14.23 -22.86
N ILE A 53 -32.18 15.05 -22.60
CA ILE A 53 -33.36 15.14 -23.47
C ILE A 53 -32.98 15.80 -24.80
N ALA A 54 -32.17 16.86 -24.78
CA ALA A 54 -31.69 17.55 -25.97
C ALA A 54 -30.89 16.58 -26.86
N TRP A 55 -29.99 15.79 -26.27
CA TRP A 55 -29.27 14.73 -26.99
C TRP A 55 -30.22 13.73 -27.66
N THR A 56 -31.23 13.26 -26.93
CA THR A 56 -32.21 12.28 -27.43
C THR A 56 -33.01 12.83 -28.61
N LYS A 57 -33.31 14.13 -28.61
CA LYS A 57 -34.02 14.82 -29.71
C LYS A 57 -33.13 15.03 -30.93
N GLN A 58 -31.85 15.35 -30.71
CA GLN A 58 -30.88 15.56 -31.79
C GLN A 58 -30.50 14.26 -32.51
N ASN A 59 -30.61 13.11 -31.83
CA ASN A 59 -30.18 11.81 -32.35
C ASN A 59 -31.32 10.77 -32.44
N PRO A 60 -32.38 11.01 -33.24
CA PRO A 60 -33.53 10.10 -33.35
C PRO A 60 -33.19 8.75 -34.00
N ASP A 61 -32.19 8.74 -34.89
CA ASP A 61 -31.78 7.54 -35.64
C ASP A 61 -30.73 6.69 -34.90
N SER A 62 -30.31 7.12 -33.70
CA SER A 62 -29.30 6.37 -32.95
C SER A 62 -29.87 5.07 -32.38
N PRO A 63 -29.06 3.98 -32.33
CA PRO A 63 -29.49 2.72 -31.72
C PRO A 63 -29.64 2.82 -30.19
N ILE A 64 -29.18 3.92 -29.59
CA ILE A 64 -29.16 4.15 -28.16
C ILE A 64 -30.35 5.03 -27.79
N THR A 65 -31.28 4.48 -27.02
CA THR A 65 -32.51 5.20 -26.62
C THR A 65 -32.58 5.34 -25.10
N PHE A 66 -32.66 6.58 -24.63
CA PHE A 66 -32.99 6.87 -23.24
C PHE A 66 -34.49 6.84 -23.00
N VAL A 67 -34.88 6.41 -21.80
CA VAL A 67 -36.28 6.51 -21.36
C VAL A 67 -36.55 7.94 -20.91
N VAL A 68 -37.39 8.65 -21.65
CA VAL A 68 -37.83 10.00 -21.35
C VAL A 68 -39.31 9.96 -20.94
N ASP A 69 -39.61 10.35 -19.71
CA ASP A 69 -40.96 10.45 -19.16
C ASP A 69 -41.28 11.91 -18.83
N GLN A 70 -42.04 12.57 -19.71
CA GLN A 70 -42.39 13.99 -19.58
C GLN A 70 -43.36 14.28 -18.43
N LYS A 71 -43.97 13.24 -17.82
CA LYS A 71 -44.89 13.41 -16.68
C LYS A 71 -44.15 13.65 -15.36
N ARG A 72 -42.85 13.38 -15.33
CA ARG A 72 -42.00 13.56 -14.15
C ARG A 72 -41.57 15.02 -13.97
N PRO A 73 -41.28 15.45 -12.72
CA PRO A 73 -40.74 16.78 -12.47
C PRO A 73 -39.41 17.00 -13.21
N VAL A 74 -39.09 18.26 -13.51
CA VAL A 74 -37.82 18.67 -14.12
C VAL A 74 -36.65 18.15 -13.26
N GLY A 75 -35.61 17.63 -13.90
CA GLY A 75 -34.47 16.98 -13.22
C GLY A 75 -34.62 15.46 -13.07
N ARG A 76 -35.76 14.88 -13.47
CA ARG A 76 -36.05 13.44 -13.34
C ARG A 76 -36.77 12.84 -14.55
N ARG A 77 -36.82 13.54 -15.68
CA ARG A 77 -37.57 13.11 -16.87
C ARG A 77 -36.82 12.05 -17.65
N CYS A 78 -35.50 12.18 -17.77
CA CYS A 78 -34.62 11.23 -18.41
C CYS A 78 -33.92 10.35 -17.38
N SER A 79 -33.94 9.04 -17.59
CA SER A 79 -33.24 8.12 -16.68
C SER A 79 -31.72 8.09 -16.88
N GLY A 80 -31.20 8.55 -18.04
CA GLY A 80 -29.78 8.42 -18.40
C GLY A 80 -29.25 6.98 -18.45
N LYS A 81 -30.15 5.99 -18.58
CA LYS A 81 -29.83 4.55 -18.61
C LYS A 81 -30.10 3.97 -19.99
N VAL A 82 -29.17 3.13 -20.45
CA VAL A 82 -29.22 2.44 -21.75
C VAL A 82 -29.26 0.93 -21.56
N ARG A 83 -29.73 0.20 -22.58
CA ARG A 83 -29.66 -1.27 -22.56
C ARG A 83 -28.29 -1.70 -23.09
N LEU A 84 -27.50 -2.35 -22.25
CA LEU A 84 -26.25 -2.98 -22.65
C LEU A 84 -26.48 -4.43 -23.06
N PHE A 85 -25.53 -4.97 -23.81
CA PHE A 85 -25.47 -6.38 -24.21
C PHE A 85 -24.17 -6.97 -23.70
N ASP A 86 -24.21 -8.21 -23.23
CA ASP A 86 -23.02 -8.93 -22.81
C ASP A 86 -22.17 -9.27 -24.04
N GLY A 87 -20.94 -8.78 -24.08
CA GLY A 87 -20.00 -9.02 -25.18
C GLY A 87 -19.55 -10.48 -25.32
N ARG A 88 -19.79 -11.33 -24.30
CA ARG A 88 -19.45 -12.76 -24.35
C ARG A 88 -20.56 -13.61 -24.96
N THR A 89 -21.82 -13.31 -24.64
CA THR A 89 -22.99 -14.12 -25.01
C THR A 89 -23.85 -13.49 -26.10
N GLY A 90 -23.83 -12.16 -26.22
CA GLY A 90 -24.70 -11.39 -27.12
C GLY A 90 -26.10 -11.13 -26.56
N GLU A 91 -26.42 -11.62 -25.37
CA GLU A 91 -27.72 -11.40 -24.73
C GLU A 91 -27.79 -10.01 -24.08
N ALA A 92 -28.99 -9.44 -24.03
CA ALA A 92 -29.21 -8.15 -23.41
C ALA A 92 -29.28 -8.27 -21.89
N PHE A 93 -28.67 -7.33 -21.16
CA PHE A 93 -28.82 -7.29 -19.70
C PHE A 93 -30.30 -7.10 -19.31
N GLU A 94 -30.69 -7.69 -18.18
CA GLU A 94 -32.05 -7.65 -17.64
C GLU A 94 -32.50 -6.23 -17.28
N GLN A 95 -31.58 -5.44 -16.72
CA GLN A 95 -31.80 -4.05 -16.32
C GLN A 95 -31.02 -3.08 -17.20
N LYS A 96 -31.56 -1.86 -17.33
CA LYS A 96 -30.85 -0.76 -18.01
C LYS A 96 -29.75 -0.21 -17.10
N VAL A 97 -28.61 0.12 -17.69
CA VAL A 97 -27.38 0.53 -17.00
C VAL A 97 -27.07 1.99 -17.33
N THR A 98 -26.60 2.76 -16.35
CA THR A 98 -26.10 4.11 -16.58
C THR A 98 -24.76 4.03 -17.30
N VAL A 99 -24.64 4.71 -18.43
CA VAL A 99 -23.43 4.76 -19.24
C VAL A 99 -23.14 6.23 -19.55
N GLY A 100 -21.86 6.59 -19.52
CA GLY A 100 -21.40 7.95 -19.72
C GLY A 100 -19.89 8.03 -19.70
N PHE A 101 -19.39 9.26 -19.72
CA PHE A 101 -17.97 9.54 -19.63
C PHE A 101 -17.68 10.12 -18.24
N MET A 102 -16.71 9.52 -17.55
CA MET A 102 -16.25 9.95 -16.23
C MET A 102 -14.74 10.16 -16.31
N TYR A 103 -14.25 11.19 -15.63
CA TYR A 103 -12.84 11.51 -15.58
C TYR A 103 -12.15 10.67 -14.50
N ILE A 104 -11.37 9.68 -14.94
CA ILE A 104 -10.64 8.77 -14.06
C ILE A 104 -9.16 9.12 -14.04
N LEU A 105 -8.64 9.41 -12.85
CA LEU A 105 -7.22 9.66 -12.62
C LEU A 105 -6.47 8.37 -12.25
N LYS A 106 -5.31 8.15 -12.87
CA LYS A 106 -4.37 7.11 -12.45
C LYS A 106 -3.51 7.65 -11.31
N LEU A 107 -3.70 7.09 -10.12
CA LEU A 107 -2.90 7.46 -8.94
C LEU A 107 -1.53 6.77 -8.96
N LEU A 108 -0.53 7.41 -8.34
CA LEU A 108 0.85 6.92 -8.21
C LEU A 108 0.94 5.88 -7.07
N HIS A 109 0.21 4.77 -7.24
CA HIS A 109 0.15 3.64 -6.32
C HIS A 109 0.04 2.34 -7.13
N LEU A 110 1.11 2.03 -7.85
CA LEU A 110 1.15 0.88 -8.74
C LEU A 110 1.50 -0.39 -7.98
N VAL A 111 1.02 -1.53 -8.49
CA VAL A 111 1.33 -2.84 -7.92
C VAL A 111 2.83 -3.14 -8.06
N ASP A 112 3.46 -2.69 -9.14
CA ASP A 112 4.90 -2.85 -9.38
C ASP A 112 5.74 -2.27 -8.23
N ASP A 113 5.28 -1.15 -7.67
CA ASP A 113 5.94 -0.50 -6.52
C ASP A 113 5.60 -1.18 -5.19
N LYS A 114 4.48 -1.90 -5.09
CA LYS A 114 3.97 -2.49 -3.84
C LYS A 114 4.26 -3.97 -3.67
N ILE A 115 4.41 -4.72 -4.77
CA ILE A 115 4.70 -6.15 -4.69
C ILE A 115 6.08 -6.35 -4.08
N HIS A 116 6.16 -7.24 -3.10
CA HIS A 116 7.38 -7.58 -2.40
C HIS A 116 7.32 -9.04 -1.96
N ALA A 117 8.41 -9.76 -2.18
CA ALA A 117 8.56 -11.14 -1.76
C ALA A 117 9.98 -11.35 -1.25
N ARG A 118 10.11 -12.20 -0.23
CA ARG A 118 11.38 -12.55 0.37
C ARG A 118 11.41 -14.06 0.63
N SER A 119 12.47 -14.71 0.20
CA SER A 119 12.82 -16.08 0.57
C SER A 119 13.88 -16.08 1.68
N THR A 120 15.05 -15.54 1.39
CA THR A 120 16.15 -15.28 2.32
C THR A 120 16.63 -13.83 2.16
N GLY A 121 17.48 -13.34 3.05
CA GLY A 121 17.94 -11.95 3.00
C GLY A 121 18.76 -11.54 4.22
N PRO A 122 19.07 -10.25 4.36
CA PRO A 122 19.85 -9.75 5.49
C PRO A 122 19.08 -9.80 6.82
N TYR A 123 19.84 -9.85 7.91
CA TYR A 123 19.35 -9.93 9.28
C TYR A 123 19.95 -8.82 10.13
N SER A 124 19.24 -8.43 11.18
CA SER A 124 19.73 -7.51 12.20
C SER A 124 20.93 -8.10 12.94
N LEU A 125 21.95 -7.28 13.19
CA LEU A 125 23.15 -7.72 13.91
C LEU A 125 22.86 -8.14 15.35
N VAL A 126 21.93 -7.44 16.02
CA VAL A 126 21.65 -7.65 17.45
C VAL A 126 20.60 -8.73 17.64
N THR A 127 19.43 -8.59 17.03
CA THR A 127 18.28 -9.48 17.27
C THR A 127 18.27 -10.71 16.36
N GLN A 128 19.15 -10.77 15.36
CA GLN A 128 19.17 -11.81 14.32
C GLN A 128 17.85 -11.97 13.54
N GLN A 129 16.91 -11.03 13.68
CA GLN A 129 15.64 -11.03 12.96
C GLN A 129 15.78 -10.49 11.53
N PRO A 130 14.92 -10.93 10.60
CA PRO A 130 14.81 -10.38 9.26
C PRO A 130 14.70 -8.85 9.27
N LEU A 131 15.54 -8.13 8.51
CA LEU A 131 15.42 -6.67 8.41
C LEU A 131 14.05 -6.25 7.83
N GLY A 132 13.62 -5.02 8.11
CA GLY A 132 12.36 -4.47 7.62
C GLY A 132 12.51 -3.68 6.32
N GLY A 133 11.41 -3.55 5.58
CA GLY A 133 11.30 -2.64 4.43
C GLY A 133 11.67 -3.27 3.08
N LYS A 134 10.91 -2.88 2.03
CA LYS A 134 11.09 -3.38 0.66
C LYS A 134 12.50 -3.10 0.10
N ALA A 135 13.05 -1.91 0.38
CA ALA A 135 14.35 -1.48 -0.13
C ALA A 135 15.54 -2.34 0.39
N GLN A 136 15.38 -3.00 1.55
CA GLN A 136 16.41 -3.83 2.16
C GLN A 136 16.14 -5.33 1.96
N PHE A 137 15.25 -5.69 1.02
CA PHE A 137 14.74 -7.05 0.87
C PHE A 137 14.22 -7.61 2.21
N GLY A 138 13.50 -6.76 2.95
CA GLY A 138 13.06 -7.04 4.30
C GLY A 138 11.95 -8.07 4.41
N GLY A 139 11.81 -8.69 5.58
CA GLY A 139 10.74 -9.64 5.88
C GLY A 139 9.43 -8.95 6.19
N GLN A 140 8.33 -9.71 6.13
CA GLN A 140 7.04 -9.23 6.61
C GLN A 140 7.02 -9.33 8.14
N ARG A 141 6.49 -8.31 8.80
CA ARG A 141 6.27 -8.37 10.25
C ARG A 141 5.11 -9.33 10.53
N PHE A 142 5.41 -10.36 11.30
CA PHE A 142 4.42 -11.19 11.97
C PHE A 142 4.21 -10.62 13.37
N GLY A 143 3.08 -9.95 13.60
CA GLY A 143 2.81 -9.21 14.82
C GLY A 143 2.03 -10.02 15.86
N GLU A 144 1.79 -9.40 17.01
CA GLU A 144 1.04 -9.97 18.12
C GLU A 144 -0.39 -10.39 17.72
N MET A 145 -1.05 -9.59 16.90
CA MET A 145 -2.40 -9.91 16.41
C MET A 145 -2.41 -11.16 15.52
N GLU A 146 -1.37 -11.35 14.70
CA GLU A 146 -1.23 -12.56 13.88
C GLU A 146 -0.84 -13.78 14.71
N VAL A 147 -0.06 -13.61 15.78
CA VAL A 147 0.23 -14.66 16.77
C VAL A 147 -1.07 -15.16 17.40
N TRP A 148 -1.93 -14.25 17.90
CA TRP A 148 -3.22 -14.62 18.47
C TRP A 148 -4.11 -15.36 17.47
N ALA A 149 -4.05 -14.99 16.19
CA ALA A 149 -4.78 -15.70 15.16
C ALA A 149 -4.34 -17.17 15.07
N LEU A 150 -3.03 -17.45 15.03
CA LEU A 150 -2.52 -18.84 14.98
C LEU A 150 -2.79 -19.61 16.26
N GLU A 151 -2.70 -18.96 17.42
CA GLU A 151 -3.05 -19.57 18.71
C GLU A 151 -4.53 -19.97 18.75
N ALA A 152 -5.42 -19.11 18.27
CA ALA A 152 -6.85 -19.39 18.20
C ALA A 152 -7.18 -20.58 17.26
N TYR A 153 -6.41 -20.74 16.18
CA TYR A 153 -6.52 -21.91 15.30
C TYR A 153 -5.91 -23.18 15.91
N GLY A 154 -5.13 -23.09 16.99
CA GLY A 154 -4.38 -24.21 17.54
C GLY A 154 -3.20 -24.64 16.65
N ALA A 155 -2.69 -23.74 15.81
CA ALA A 155 -1.62 -24.03 14.85
C ALA A 155 -0.23 -23.94 15.50
N ALA A 156 0.02 -24.80 16.51
CA ALA A 156 1.23 -24.74 17.35
C ALA A 156 2.54 -24.84 16.55
N TYR A 157 2.65 -25.81 15.63
CA TYR A 157 3.85 -25.99 14.81
C TYR A 157 4.08 -24.83 13.85
N THR A 158 3.03 -24.28 13.25
CA THR A 158 3.14 -23.11 12.36
C THR A 158 3.59 -21.88 13.13
N LEU A 159 3.05 -21.65 14.33
CA LEU A 159 3.47 -20.56 15.19
C LEU A 159 4.94 -20.71 15.61
N GLN A 160 5.33 -21.91 16.05
CA GLN A 160 6.72 -22.22 16.40
C GLN A 160 7.64 -21.96 15.21
N GLU A 161 7.27 -22.41 14.02
CA GLU A 161 8.04 -22.22 12.79
C GLU A 161 8.26 -20.73 12.46
N MET A 162 7.21 -19.90 12.61
CA MET A 162 7.28 -18.46 12.38
C MET A 162 8.18 -17.74 13.38
N LEU A 163 8.17 -18.17 14.65
CA LEU A 163 8.95 -17.55 15.73
C LEU A 163 10.40 -18.02 15.80
N THR A 164 10.76 -19.14 15.14
CA THR A 164 12.09 -19.75 15.23
C THR A 164 12.79 -19.76 13.87
N ILE A 165 12.66 -20.84 13.09
CA ILE A 165 13.43 -21.12 11.86
C ILE A 165 13.20 -20.09 10.74
N LYS A 166 12.06 -19.37 10.75
CA LYS A 166 11.75 -18.29 9.80
C LYS A 166 12.13 -16.89 10.30
N SER A 167 12.63 -16.78 11.54
CA SER A 167 12.95 -15.52 12.20
C SER A 167 14.41 -15.48 12.65
N ASP A 168 14.70 -15.85 13.90
CA ASP A 168 15.95 -15.54 14.60
C ASP A 168 16.74 -16.78 15.07
N ASP A 169 16.27 -18.00 14.77
CA ASP A 169 17.04 -19.22 15.00
C ASP A 169 18.19 -19.32 13.97
N THR A 170 19.40 -18.94 14.37
CA THR A 170 20.54 -18.79 13.46
C THR A 170 21.00 -20.11 12.86
N VAL A 171 21.04 -21.17 13.67
CA VAL A 171 21.41 -22.52 13.27
C VAL A 171 20.25 -23.21 12.56
N GLY A 172 19.04 -23.07 13.09
CA GLY A 172 17.83 -23.69 12.58
C GLY A 172 17.47 -23.21 11.18
N ARG A 173 17.62 -21.91 10.87
CA ARG A 173 17.33 -21.39 9.52
C ARG A 173 18.26 -21.96 8.45
N VAL A 174 19.54 -22.16 8.77
CA VAL A 174 20.54 -22.74 7.83
C VAL A 174 20.22 -24.22 7.59
N LYS A 175 19.99 -24.97 8.66
CA LYS A 175 19.59 -26.39 8.57
C LYS A 175 18.26 -26.57 7.85
N ALA A 176 17.29 -25.70 8.09
CA ALA A 176 16.00 -25.71 7.40
C ALA A 176 16.16 -25.46 5.90
N TYR A 177 17.00 -24.49 5.50
CA TYR A 177 17.30 -24.25 4.10
C TYR A 177 17.95 -25.48 3.44
N GLU A 178 18.94 -26.09 4.09
CA GLU A 178 19.57 -27.32 3.59
C GLU A 178 18.59 -28.48 3.46
N ALA A 179 17.75 -28.71 4.47
CA ALA A 179 16.76 -29.78 4.46
C ALA A 179 15.77 -29.60 3.31
N ILE A 180 15.30 -28.37 3.06
CA ILE A 180 14.41 -28.05 1.93
C ILE A 180 15.08 -28.36 0.59
N VAL A 181 16.37 -28.00 0.43
CA VAL A 181 17.12 -28.29 -0.81
C VAL A 181 17.35 -29.79 -1.00
N LYS A 182 17.61 -30.54 0.08
CA LYS A 182 17.81 -32.00 0.05
C LYS A 182 16.49 -32.80 -0.04
N GLY A 183 15.35 -32.14 0.20
CA GLY A 183 14.05 -32.82 0.29
C GLY A 183 13.88 -33.65 1.57
N GLU A 184 14.63 -33.31 2.61
CA GLU A 184 14.58 -33.95 3.93
C GLU A 184 13.59 -33.22 4.85
N ASN A 185 13.18 -33.88 5.93
CA ASN A 185 12.34 -33.24 6.93
C ASN A 185 13.14 -32.18 7.72
N ILE A 186 12.49 -31.06 8.00
CA ILE A 186 13.07 -29.98 8.79
C ILE A 186 13.31 -30.48 10.23
N ALA A 187 14.50 -30.20 10.76
CA ALA A 187 14.88 -30.54 12.13
C ALA A 187 14.06 -29.74 13.16
N GLU A 188 14.06 -30.21 14.41
CA GLU A 188 13.40 -29.47 15.49
C GLU A 188 14.09 -28.12 15.73
N PRO A 189 13.32 -27.02 15.91
CA PRO A 189 13.87 -25.69 16.13
C PRO A 189 14.67 -25.58 17.43
N SER A 190 15.66 -24.67 17.44
CA SER A 190 16.47 -24.36 18.61
C SER A 190 15.90 -23.16 19.39
N ILE A 191 16.66 -22.65 20.37
CA ILE A 191 16.25 -21.51 21.20
C ILE A 191 16.41 -20.21 20.39
N PRO A 192 15.35 -19.38 20.26
CA PRO A 192 15.42 -18.08 19.59
C PRO A 192 16.52 -17.17 20.13
N GLU A 193 17.23 -16.46 19.23
CA GLU A 193 18.27 -15.53 19.65
C GLU A 193 17.70 -14.35 20.43
N SER A 194 16.48 -13.89 20.10
CA SER A 194 15.78 -12.85 20.87
C SER A 194 15.61 -13.19 22.35
N PHE A 195 15.39 -14.48 22.67
CA PHE A 195 15.29 -14.94 24.05
C PHE A 195 16.63 -14.89 24.77
N LYS A 196 17.73 -15.23 24.09
CA LYS A 196 19.09 -15.13 24.66
C LYS A 196 19.48 -13.67 24.91
N VAL A 197 19.18 -12.79 23.96
CA VAL A 197 19.37 -11.34 24.11
C VAL A 197 18.60 -10.82 25.32
N LEU A 198 17.33 -11.22 25.48
CA LEU A 198 16.52 -10.86 26.66
C LEU A 198 17.18 -11.30 27.97
N LEU A 199 17.69 -12.53 28.05
CA LEU A 199 18.38 -13.01 29.27
C LEU A 199 19.61 -12.15 29.61
N LYS A 200 20.44 -11.82 28.60
CA LYS A 200 21.62 -10.98 28.80
C LYS A 200 21.24 -9.54 29.17
N GLU A 201 20.16 -9.00 28.61
CA GLU A 201 19.62 -7.69 28.97
C GLU A 201 19.15 -7.66 30.44
N MET A 202 18.46 -8.70 30.91
CA MET A 202 18.07 -8.81 32.33
C MET A 202 19.28 -8.95 33.26
N GLN A 203 20.28 -9.76 32.87
CA GLN A 203 21.53 -9.91 33.62
C GLN A 203 22.33 -8.60 33.70
N SER A 204 22.25 -7.75 32.67
CA SER A 204 22.87 -6.42 32.69
C SER A 204 22.29 -5.49 33.78
N LEU A 205 21.04 -5.74 34.17
CA LEU A 205 20.35 -5.04 35.26
C LEU A 205 20.61 -5.67 36.65
N ALA A 206 21.60 -6.56 36.75
CA ALA A 206 21.90 -7.33 37.96
C ALA A 206 20.75 -8.24 38.44
N LEU A 207 19.90 -8.70 37.52
CA LEU A 207 18.91 -9.74 37.78
C LEU A 207 19.49 -11.11 37.42
N ASP A 208 19.57 -12.02 38.41
CA ASP A 208 20.03 -13.39 38.19
C ASP A 208 18.90 -14.26 37.63
N VAL A 209 18.81 -14.35 36.30
CA VAL A 209 17.84 -15.18 35.58
C VAL A 209 18.55 -16.43 35.07
N ASN A 210 18.06 -17.61 35.48
CA ASN A 210 18.58 -18.90 35.06
C ASN A 210 17.43 -19.78 34.54
N VAL A 211 17.69 -20.54 33.48
CA VAL A 211 16.78 -21.58 33.01
C VAL A 211 17.05 -22.85 33.81
N LEU A 212 16.01 -23.43 34.40
CA LEU A 212 16.10 -24.65 35.21
C LEU A 212 15.49 -25.81 34.44
N SER A 213 16.12 -26.98 34.53
CA SER A 213 15.51 -28.23 34.10
C SER A 213 14.47 -28.72 35.13
N ASP A 214 13.70 -29.74 34.78
CA ASP A 214 12.74 -30.38 35.69
C ASP A 214 13.40 -30.94 36.97
N GLU A 215 14.71 -31.23 36.91
CA GLU A 215 15.51 -31.73 38.04
C GLU A 215 16.09 -30.59 38.91
N GLY A 216 15.80 -29.33 38.57
CA GLY A 216 16.28 -28.15 39.27
C GLY A 216 17.75 -27.80 38.99
N GLU A 217 18.35 -28.46 38.01
CA GLU A 217 19.71 -28.14 37.56
C GLU A 217 19.69 -26.92 36.64
N LYS A 218 20.72 -26.07 36.76
CA LYS A 218 20.87 -24.92 35.88
C LYS A 218 21.27 -25.40 34.49
N VAL A 219 20.45 -25.08 33.50
CA VAL A 219 20.78 -25.30 32.09
C VAL A 219 21.56 -24.07 31.62
N GLU A 220 22.85 -24.25 31.38
CA GLU A 220 23.63 -23.23 30.67
C GLU A 220 23.11 -23.19 29.23
N VAL A 221 22.48 -22.07 28.86
CA VAL A 221 22.20 -21.76 27.46
C VAL A 221 23.56 -21.53 26.80
N ARG A 222 24.10 -22.59 26.18
CA ARG A 222 25.42 -22.56 25.56
C ARG A 222 25.45 -21.46 24.50
N GLU A 223 26.53 -20.68 24.50
CA GLU A 223 26.80 -19.72 23.44
C GLU A 223 27.08 -20.52 22.16
N GLU A 224 26.28 -20.28 21.11
CA GLU A 224 26.32 -21.04 19.84
C GLU A 224 27.63 -20.88 19.06
N ASP A 225 28.54 -20.04 19.53
CA ASP A 225 29.90 -19.90 19.00
C ASP A 225 30.58 -21.28 18.89
N ASP A 226 30.38 -22.17 19.86
CA ASP A 226 30.94 -23.53 19.85
C ASP A 226 30.27 -24.46 18.82
N GLU A 227 29.00 -24.25 18.46
CA GLU A 227 28.27 -25.07 17.50
C GLU A 227 28.46 -24.58 16.06
N LEU A 228 28.54 -23.26 15.85
CA LEU A 228 28.89 -22.65 14.56
C LEU A 228 30.33 -22.98 14.17
N LEU A 229 31.29 -22.94 15.12
CA LEU A 229 32.66 -23.39 14.88
C LEU A 229 32.70 -24.87 14.49
N ARG A 230 31.96 -25.74 15.19
CA ARG A 230 31.90 -27.18 14.85
C ARG A 230 31.25 -27.45 13.50
N ALA A 231 30.16 -26.76 13.16
CA ALA A 231 29.51 -26.90 11.86
C ALA A 231 30.43 -26.41 10.72
N ALA A 232 31.15 -25.31 10.93
CA ALA A 232 32.15 -24.82 9.98
C ALA A 232 33.37 -25.75 9.85
N GLU A 233 33.84 -26.34 10.95
CA GLU A 233 34.89 -27.37 10.95
C GLU A 233 34.45 -28.65 10.22
N GLU A 234 33.22 -29.13 10.42
CA GLU A 234 32.64 -30.27 9.68
C GLU A 234 32.51 -29.98 8.17
N LEU A 235 32.32 -28.73 7.80
CA LEU A 235 32.25 -28.25 6.41
C LEU A 235 33.62 -27.88 5.82
N GLY A 236 34.71 -27.93 6.60
CA GLY A 236 36.07 -27.60 6.16
C GLY A 236 36.29 -26.11 5.85
N ILE A 237 35.50 -25.21 6.43
CA ILE A 237 35.58 -23.76 6.24
C ILE A 237 36.33 -23.15 7.43
N ASP A 238 37.54 -22.62 7.19
CA ASP A 238 38.34 -21.95 8.22
C ASP A 238 37.76 -20.56 8.56
N LEU A 239 37.14 -20.46 9.74
CA LEU A 239 36.61 -19.22 10.32
C LEU A 239 37.56 -18.55 11.31
N SER A 240 38.88 -18.80 11.20
CA SER A 240 39.86 -18.06 11.99
C SER A 240 39.68 -16.53 11.83
N PRO A 241 39.96 -15.70 12.85
CA PRO A 241 39.65 -14.26 12.83
C PRO A 241 40.29 -13.46 11.67
N GLY A 242 41.26 -14.05 10.96
CA GLY A 242 41.84 -13.49 9.74
C GLY A 242 40.99 -13.70 8.47
N SER A 243 40.19 -14.77 8.41
CA SER A 243 39.34 -15.15 7.27
C SER A 243 38.08 -14.27 7.15
N LEU A 244 37.44 -13.94 8.28
CA LEU A 244 36.25 -13.06 8.34
C LEU A 244 36.53 -11.62 7.86
N ARG A 245 37.76 -11.13 8.03
CA ARG A 245 38.20 -9.83 7.47
C ARG A 245 38.30 -9.84 5.95
N ALA A 246 38.51 -11.01 5.32
CA ALA A 246 38.56 -11.14 3.87
C ALA A 246 37.15 -11.22 3.24
N ALA A 247 36.17 -11.77 3.97
CA ALA A 247 34.76 -11.83 3.56
C ALA A 247 34.03 -10.48 3.73
N ALA A 248 34.49 -9.62 4.63
CA ALA A 248 34.02 -8.23 4.77
C ALA A 248 34.62 -7.29 3.70
N ARG A 249 34.75 -7.77 2.46
CA ARG A 249 35.09 -6.90 1.33
C ARG A 249 33.85 -6.03 1.06
N GLN A 250 33.99 -4.72 1.19
CA GLN A 250 32.96 -3.79 0.73
C GLN A 250 32.71 -4.09 -0.76
N PRO A 251 31.44 -4.17 -1.20
CA PRO A 251 31.15 -4.36 -2.62
C PRO A 251 31.85 -3.25 -3.41
N THR A 252 32.56 -3.62 -4.47
CA THR A 252 33.22 -2.64 -5.34
C THR A 252 32.15 -1.86 -6.08
N ALA A 253 32.42 -0.58 -6.39
CA ALA A 253 31.47 0.32 -7.04
C ALA A 253 30.85 -0.25 -8.34
N GLU A 254 31.54 -1.17 -9.02
CA GLU A 254 31.04 -1.90 -10.20
C GLU A 254 29.87 -2.86 -9.88
N GLU A 255 29.83 -3.50 -8.71
CA GLU A 255 28.75 -4.43 -8.31
C GLU A 255 27.48 -3.69 -7.86
N ALA A 256 27.60 -2.41 -7.50
CA ALA A 256 26.47 -1.53 -7.20
C ALA A 256 25.85 -0.91 -8.47
N GLU A 257 26.62 -0.76 -9.55
CA GLU A 257 26.14 -0.25 -10.85
C GLU A 257 25.33 -1.29 -11.64
N GLU A 258 25.63 -2.59 -11.52
CA GLU A 258 24.88 -3.66 -12.20
C GLU A 258 23.38 -3.70 -11.81
N GLY A 259 23.01 -3.14 -10.66
CA GLY A 259 21.62 -3.02 -10.21
C GLY A 259 20.86 -1.80 -10.75
N GLN A 260 21.50 -0.91 -11.51
CA GLN A 260 20.92 0.37 -11.96
C GLN A 260 20.85 0.56 -13.49
N GLU A 261 21.31 -0.40 -14.29
CA GLU A 261 21.14 -0.31 -15.74
C GLU A 261 19.68 -0.55 -16.16
N ARG A 262 18.92 0.54 -16.29
CA ARG A 262 17.66 0.58 -17.05
C ARG A 262 17.96 1.15 -18.43
N VAL A 263 17.93 0.29 -19.43
CA VAL A 263 17.99 0.66 -20.85
C VAL A 263 16.55 0.86 -21.34
N ASP A 264 16.29 1.97 -22.04
CA ASP A 264 15.01 2.20 -22.70
C ASP A 264 14.88 1.39 -24.00
N GLU A 265 13.69 1.35 -24.61
CA GLU A 265 13.40 0.57 -25.83
C GLU A 265 14.22 1.00 -27.07
N THR A 266 15.06 2.03 -26.94
CA THR A 266 15.95 2.56 -27.98
C THR A 266 17.44 2.35 -27.71
N GLY A 267 17.82 1.71 -26.59
CA GLY A 267 19.20 1.29 -26.35
C GLY A 267 20.13 2.38 -25.81
N GLN A 268 19.60 3.44 -25.18
CA GLN A 268 20.43 4.49 -24.54
C GLN A 268 20.38 4.40 -23.02
N GLU A 269 21.55 4.61 -22.38
CA GLU A 269 21.71 4.67 -20.92
C GLU A 269 21.07 5.94 -20.34
N VAL A 270 20.16 5.78 -19.36
CA VAL A 270 19.57 6.89 -18.62
C VAL A 270 20.34 7.13 -17.33
N LYS A 271 21.27 8.11 -17.33
CA LYS A 271 21.87 8.63 -16.09
C LYS A 271 20.93 9.63 -15.42
N LEU A 272 20.52 9.34 -14.18
CA LEU A 272 19.90 10.34 -13.30
C LEU A 272 20.96 11.38 -12.90
N PRO A 273 20.64 12.69 -12.87
CA PRO A 273 21.58 13.70 -12.41
C PRO A 273 21.87 13.52 -10.91
N ALA A 274 23.14 13.58 -10.54
CA ALA A 274 23.59 13.50 -9.16
C ALA A 274 23.10 14.70 -8.35
N ASP A 275 22.63 14.43 -7.13
CA ASP A 275 22.29 15.42 -6.10
C ASP A 275 23.55 16.18 -5.63
N GLU A 276 23.93 17.23 -6.37
CA GLU A 276 24.83 18.27 -5.89
C GLU A 276 24.23 19.65 -6.20
N ALA A 277 23.20 20.04 -5.44
CA ALA A 277 22.78 21.43 -5.26
C ALA A 277 21.75 21.59 -4.12
N LEU A 278 22.10 21.22 -2.89
CA LEU A 278 21.44 21.74 -1.70
C LEU A 278 22.50 22.40 -0.81
N GLY A 279 22.79 23.66 -1.13
CA GLY A 279 23.57 24.53 -0.26
C GLY A 279 22.75 24.91 0.97
N ASP A 280 23.36 24.73 2.14
CA ASP A 280 23.14 25.39 3.42
C ASP A 280 21.80 26.13 3.61
N LEU A 281 20.84 25.41 4.21
CA LEU A 281 19.73 26.01 4.96
C LEU A 281 19.85 25.57 6.42
N ALA A 282 20.91 26.01 7.08
CA ALA A 282 20.87 26.26 8.51
C ALA A 282 20.33 27.69 8.70
N ASP A 283 19.49 27.87 9.73
CA ASP A 283 18.81 29.10 10.15
C ASP A 283 17.47 29.40 9.46
N VAL A 284 16.46 28.59 9.78
CA VAL A 284 15.06 29.07 9.85
C VAL A 284 14.70 29.19 11.32
N GLU A 285 14.64 30.43 11.82
CA GLU A 285 14.09 30.75 13.13
C GLU A 285 12.60 30.34 13.17
N VAL A 286 12.25 29.45 14.10
CA VAL A 286 10.87 29.06 14.37
C VAL A 286 10.20 30.16 15.20
N ALA A 287 9.18 30.82 14.64
CA ALA A 287 8.35 31.79 15.35
C ALA A 287 7.48 31.09 16.43
N PRO A 288 7.18 31.76 17.56
CA PRO A 288 6.49 31.14 18.69
C PRO A 288 5.01 30.85 18.41
N GLU A 289 4.51 29.76 19.02
CA GLU A 289 3.20 29.12 18.83
C GLU A 289 1.94 29.97 19.14
N GLU A 290 2.08 31.26 19.48
CA GLU A 290 0.92 32.10 19.83
C GLU A 290 0.19 32.68 18.61
N GLU A 291 0.87 32.95 17.49
CA GLU A 291 0.22 33.52 16.28
C GLU A 291 -0.66 32.49 15.53
N ALA A 292 -0.36 31.19 15.65
CA ALA A 292 -1.14 30.13 15.01
C ALA A 292 -2.52 29.89 15.65
N LYS A 293 -2.73 30.35 16.90
CA LYS A 293 -4.03 30.27 17.57
C LYS A 293 -4.96 31.43 17.20
N GLU A 294 -4.43 32.64 17.00
CA GLU A 294 -5.23 33.80 16.62
C GLU A 294 -5.81 33.66 15.20
N GLU A 295 -5.08 33.05 14.25
CA GLU A 295 -5.63 32.80 12.91
C GLU A 295 -6.70 31.70 12.86
N ALA A 296 -6.66 30.74 13.80
CA ALA A 296 -7.67 29.68 13.89
C ALA A 296 -8.99 30.19 14.50
N GLU A 297 -8.93 31.11 15.46
CA GLU A 297 -10.13 31.73 16.05
C GLU A 297 -10.78 32.76 15.11
N ALA A 298 -10.00 33.45 14.26
CA ALA A 298 -10.54 34.43 13.32
C ALA A 298 -11.35 33.82 12.13
N GLN A 299 -11.19 32.52 11.86
CA GLN A 299 -11.93 31.82 10.78
C GLN A 299 -13.23 31.14 11.24
N ALA A 300 -13.49 31.11 12.55
CA ALA A 300 -14.76 30.62 13.09
C ALA A 300 -15.80 31.76 13.10
N GLY A 301 -16.55 31.88 12.00
CA GLY A 301 -17.74 32.74 11.94
C GLY A 301 -18.86 32.29 12.91
N PRO A 302 -19.95 33.09 13.04
CA PRO A 302 -20.86 33.11 14.21
C PRO A 302 -21.83 31.91 14.32
N LEU A 303 -21.51 30.75 13.76
CA LEU A 303 -22.34 29.55 13.81
C LEU A 303 -22.13 28.69 15.07
N ALA A 304 -21.20 29.06 15.95
CA ALA A 304 -20.95 28.34 17.20
C ALA A 304 -21.93 28.72 18.33
N ASP A 305 -22.49 29.94 18.32
CA ASP A 305 -23.38 30.41 19.40
C ASP A 305 -24.83 29.90 19.26
N GLU A 306 -25.29 29.51 18.07
CA GLU A 306 -26.65 28.98 17.88
C GLU A 306 -26.81 27.50 18.26
N LEU A 307 -25.70 26.75 18.40
CA LEU A 307 -25.74 25.33 18.81
C LEU A 307 -25.68 25.14 20.32
N ALA A 308 -25.24 26.14 21.08
CA ALA A 308 -25.17 26.09 22.54
C ALA A 308 -26.56 26.24 23.20
N ASP A 309 -27.50 26.92 22.55
CA ASP A 309 -28.84 27.17 23.10
C ASP A 309 -29.84 26.01 22.90
N VAL A 310 -29.50 24.99 22.10
CA VAL A 310 -30.40 23.85 21.85
C VAL A 310 -30.20 22.69 22.82
N GLU A 311 -29.05 22.61 23.51
CA GLU A 311 -28.77 21.57 24.52
C GLU A 311 -29.17 21.95 25.95
N ALA A 312 -29.79 23.13 26.15
CA ALA A 312 -30.21 23.63 27.47
C ALA A 312 -31.72 23.49 27.76
N GLU A 313 -32.51 22.92 26.85
CA GLU A 313 -33.92 22.57 27.10
C GLU A 313 -34.14 21.04 26.99
N GLU A 314 -33.67 20.30 28.00
CA GLU A 314 -34.28 19.05 28.49
C GLU A 314 -34.70 19.20 29.96
#